data_AF-A0A5C2RX73-F1
#
_entry.id   AF-A0A5C2RX73-F1
#
_cell.length_a   1.000
_cell.length_b   1.000
_cell.length_c   1.000
_cell.angle_alpha   90.00
_cell.angle_beta   90.00
_cell.angle_gamma   90.00
#
_symmetry.space_group_name_H-M   'P 1'
#
loop_
_entity.id
_entity.type
_entity.pdbx_description
1 polymer ?
#
loop_
_entity_poly.entity_id
_entity_poly.type
_entity_poly.pdbx_seq_one_letter_code
_entity_poly.pdbx_strand_id
1 'polypeptide(L)'
;MRTRTCTAMRPPLVDSVKSIIPRGEGDVEVYQFPEGTAVASDHELEDIIEAEGLATLTKINRAEFLTAIAPWGYIPRQLHFVIVPLNNVEDESGELGGSYDKTTSEFSDREVDVPSSTSRDVVFAFGRFCTVYQLLWKTKRPITMQQGAVRYLDPQLTVSKTRPVMIRDEYDDLWKEILSMLASTSHGRESDGMVILGQPGIGKSLFLAYAYALALQHGIPTVFCDAEDCCYVADEDGIKEVALHKPYLSLKPNVLVLIDSIEPPKRLSSNWRNPGGFVVQATSPQEGRWRDWSKQQGAQTWLMSTWTREEVSSLQCVATGPPYR
;
A
#
# COMPACT_ATOMS: atom_id res chain seq x y z
N MET A 1 -15.56 0.08 49.27
CA MET A 1 -14.74 -1.12 48.96
C MET A 1 -15.50 -1.98 47.96
N ARG A 2 -15.00 -2.11 46.73
CA ARG A 2 -15.52 -3.06 45.74
C ARG A 2 -14.32 -3.78 45.12
N THR A 3 -14.21 -5.05 45.45
CA THR A 3 -13.27 -6.03 44.95
C THR A 3 -13.51 -6.23 43.45
N ARG A 4 -12.49 -6.04 42.62
CA ARG A 4 -12.49 -6.45 41.21
C ARG A 4 -11.77 -7.78 41.10
N THR A 5 -12.51 -8.79 40.68
CA THR A 5 -11.99 -10.11 40.33
C THR A 5 -11.15 -9.97 39.05
N CYS A 6 -9.89 -10.37 39.13
CA CYS A 6 -8.95 -10.41 38.03
C CYS A 6 -9.01 -11.82 37.41
N THR A 7 -9.62 -11.95 36.24
CA THR A 7 -9.58 -13.21 35.47
C THR A 7 -8.44 -13.10 34.46
N ALA A 8 -7.42 -13.94 34.63
CA ALA A 8 -6.32 -14.08 33.69
C ALA A 8 -6.83 -14.71 32.39
N MET A 9 -6.67 -14.02 31.26
CA MET A 9 -6.82 -14.64 29.94
C MET A 9 -5.46 -15.15 29.47
N ARG A 10 -5.37 -16.46 29.23
CA ARG A 10 -4.38 -17.06 28.33
C ARG A 10 -4.75 -16.72 26.88
N PRO A 11 -3.77 -16.62 25.97
CA PRO A 11 -4.05 -16.26 24.58
C PRO A 11 -4.52 -17.49 23.81
N PRO A 12 -5.43 -17.36 22.82
CA PRO A 12 -5.42 -18.22 21.66
C PRO A 12 -4.57 -17.55 20.58
N LEU A 13 -3.54 -18.29 20.14
CA LEU A 13 -2.93 -18.16 18.84
C LEU A 13 -3.86 -18.84 17.81
N VAL A 14 -4.00 -18.22 16.64
CA VAL A 14 -3.65 -18.73 15.30
C VAL A 14 -4.62 -18.17 14.25
N ASP A 15 -4.00 -17.63 13.20
CA ASP A 15 -4.56 -17.19 11.94
C ASP A 15 -5.52 -18.22 11.30
N SER A 16 -6.76 -17.82 11.04
CA SER A 16 -7.52 -18.24 9.86
C SER A 16 -8.54 -17.16 9.52
N VAL A 17 -8.75 -16.93 8.23
CA VAL A 17 -9.62 -15.91 7.62
C VAL A 17 -9.03 -14.49 7.56
N LYS A 18 -8.08 -14.30 6.62
CA LYS A 18 -7.75 -12.98 6.08
C LYS A 18 -8.65 -12.70 4.88
N SER A 19 -9.70 -11.90 5.10
CA SER A 19 -10.47 -11.29 4.01
C SER A 19 -9.64 -10.18 3.38
N ILE A 20 -8.97 -10.53 2.28
CA ILE A 20 -8.49 -9.75 1.13
C ILE A 20 -7.92 -10.85 0.23
N ILE A 21 -8.42 -11.00 -1.01
CA ILE A 21 -7.81 -11.92 -1.98
C ILE A 21 -6.33 -11.50 -2.10
N PRO A 22 -5.35 -12.31 -1.66
CA PRO A 22 -3.96 -11.90 -1.72
C PRO A 22 -3.59 -11.67 -3.19
N ARG A 23 -3.06 -10.48 -3.48
CA ARG A 23 -2.31 -10.27 -4.72
C ARG A 23 -1.00 -11.02 -4.57
N GLY A 24 -0.92 -12.19 -5.19
CA GLY A 24 0.25 -13.07 -5.16
C GLY A 24 -0.07 -14.44 -5.73
N GLU A 25 0.97 -15.09 -6.26
CA GLU A 25 1.00 -16.39 -6.98
C GLU A 25 0.76 -17.60 -6.07
N GLY A 26 -0.14 -17.49 -5.08
CA GLY A 26 -0.67 -18.66 -4.39
C GLY A 26 -1.84 -19.24 -5.17
N ASP A 27 -1.79 -20.53 -5.49
CA ASP A 27 -2.95 -21.28 -5.95
C ASP A 27 -3.92 -21.45 -4.76
N VAL A 28 -4.89 -20.56 -4.69
CA VAL A 28 -6.00 -20.64 -3.74
C VAL A 28 -7.28 -20.95 -4.49
N GLU A 29 -8.09 -21.83 -3.92
CA GLU A 29 -9.43 -22.13 -4.42
C GLU A 29 -10.44 -21.21 -3.73
N VAL A 30 -11.40 -20.71 -4.51
CA VAL A 30 -12.46 -19.82 -4.01
C VAL A 30 -13.78 -20.57 -4.11
N TYR A 31 -14.53 -20.60 -3.01
CA TYR A 31 -15.84 -21.24 -2.94
C TYR A 31 -16.92 -20.26 -2.52
N GLN A 32 -18.15 -20.48 -2.98
CA GLN A 32 -19.34 -19.71 -2.65
C GLN A 32 -20.34 -20.57 -1.88
N PHE A 33 -20.93 -19.98 -0.84
CA PHE A 33 -22.13 -20.55 -0.23
C PHE A 33 -23.36 -20.38 -1.12
N PRO A 34 -24.36 -21.26 -0.99
CA PRO A 34 -25.66 -21.09 -1.63
C PRO A 34 -26.26 -19.71 -1.36
N GLU A 35 -26.99 -19.18 -2.35
CA GLU A 35 -27.68 -17.91 -2.19
C GLU A 35 -28.72 -17.99 -1.06
N GLY A 36 -28.69 -17.03 -0.14
CA GLY A 36 -29.59 -16.98 1.02
C GLY A 36 -29.05 -17.61 2.29
N THR A 37 -27.83 -18.18 2.29
CA THR A 37 -27.16 -18.59 3.52
C THR A 37 -26.87 -17.36 4.38
N ALA A 38 -27.56 -17.22 5.51
CA ALA A 38 -27.28 -16.18 6.48
C ALA A 38 -26.32 -16.73 7.53
N VAL A 39 -25.19 -16.05 7.74
CA VAL A 39 -24.22 -16.40 8.76
C VAL A 39 -24.00 -15.16 9.63
N ALA A 40 -24.09 -15.32 10.95
CA ALA A 40 -23.99 -14.22 11.90
C ALA A 40 -22.55 -13.95 12.35
N SER A 41 -21.62 -14.91 12.17
CA SER A 41 -20.21 -14.76 12.55
C SER A 41 -19.27 -15.69 11.79
N ASP A 42 -17.96 -15.39 11.82
CA ASP A 42 -16.94 -16.23 11.18
C ASP A 42 -16.85 -17.64 11.80
N HIS A 43 -17.07 -17.80 13.12
CA HIS A 43 -17.08 -19.13 13.76
C HIS A 43 -18.26 -20.00 13.28
N GLU A 44 -19.44 -19.40 13.12
CA GLU A 44 -20.60 -20.13 12.56
C GLU A 44 -20.33 -20.56 11.11
N LEU A 45 -19.56 -19.78 10.36
CA LEU A 45 -19.11 -20.16 9.02
C LEU A 45 -18.18 -21.39 9.06
N GLU A 46 -17.18 -21.37 9.95
CA GLU A 46 -16.24 -22.48 10.14
C GLU A 46 -16.97 -23.76 10.57
N ASP A 47 -17.91 -23.66 11.51
CA ASP A 47 -18.73 -24.78 11.99
C ASP A 47 -19.55 -25.41 10.84
N ILE A 48 -20.13 -24.60 9.95
CA ILE A 48 -20.88 -25.09 8.78
C ILE A 48 -19.95 -25.79 7.79
N ILE A 49 -18.76 -25.23 7.53
CA ILE A 49 -17.77 -25.85 6.62
C ILE A 49 -17.29 -27.18 7.18
N GLU A 50 -17.05 -27.26 8.48
CA GLU A 50 -16.62 -28.50 9.15
C GLU A 50 -17.73 -29.55 9.13
N ALA A 51 -18.99 -29.15 9.37
CA ALA A 51 -20.13 -30.05 9.41
C ALA A 51 -20.55 -30.58 8.03
N GLU A 52 -20.57 -29.73 7.00
CA GLU A 52 -21.06 -30.09 5.66
C GLU A 52 -19.94 -30.52 4.70
N GLY A 53 -18.70 -30.07 4.96
CA GLY A 53 -17.53 -30.30 4.12
C GLY A 53 -17.45 -29.35 2.91
N LEU A 54 -16.23 -29.07 2.45
CA LEU A 54 -15.98 -28.15 1.31
C LEU A 54 -16.64 -28.58 0.00
N ALA A 55 -16.97 -29.86 -0.17
CA ALA A 55 -17.59 -30.39 -1.38
C ALA A 55 -19.04 -29.91 -1.60
N THR A 56 -19.71 -29.41 -0.56
CA THR A 56 -21.08 -28.86 -0.67
C THR A 56 -21.09 -27.42 -1.18
N LEU A 57 -19.93 -26.75 -1.18
CA LEU A 57 -19.79 -25.38 -1.65
C LEU A 57 -19.54 -25.31 -3.16
N THR A 58 -20.02 -24.26 -3.81
CA THR A 58 -19.80 -24.06 -5.25
C THR A 58 -18.42 -23.47 -5.48
N LYS A 59 -17.51 -24.24 -6.07
CA LYS A 59 -16.18 -23.74 -6.46
C LYS A 59 -16.30 -22.71 -7.58
N ILE A 60 -15.77 -21.53 -7.35
CA ILE A 60 -15.75 -20.42 -8.30
C ILE A 60 -14.45 -20.43 -9.10
N ASN A 61 -14.56 -20.21 -10.41
CA ASN A 61 -13.40 -19.88 -11.24
C ASN A 61 -12.87 -18.49 -10.89
N ARG A 62 -11.70 -18.44 -10.24
CA ARG A 62 -11.05 -17.20 -9.78
C ARG A 62 -10.85 -16.17 -10.90
N ALA A 63 -10.45 -16.59 -12.10
CA ALA A 63 -10.16 -15.69 -13.20
C ALA A 63 -11.43 -15.00 -13.72
N GLU A 64 -12.51 -15.76 -13.87
CA GLU A 64 -13.81 -15.26 -14.29
C GLU A 64 -14.43 -14.34 -13.22
N PHE A 65 -14.34 -14.75 -11.95
CA PHE A 65 -14.89 -14.00 -10.82
C PHE A 65 -14.24 -12.64 -10.60
N LEU A 66 -12.91 -12.58 -10.62
CA LEU A 66 -12.16 -11.33 -10.49
C LEU A 66 -12.44 -10.35 -11.63
N THR A 67 -12.83 -10.87 -12.80
CA THR A 67 -13.23 -10.05 -13.95
C THR A 67 -14.64 -9.48 -13.78
N ALA A 68 -15.53 -10.20 -13.08
CA ALA A 68 -16.93 -9.83 -12.88
C ALA A 68 -17.17 -8.89 -11.67
N ILE A 69 -16.42 -9.03 -10.57
CA ILE A 69 -16.64 -8.27 -9.34
C ILE A 69 -15.44 -7.39 -8.99
N ALA A 70 -15.52 -6.09 -9.30
CA ALA A 70 -15.46 -5.01 -8.31
C ALA A 70 -15.25 -3.61 -8.93
N PRO A 71 -16.20 -2.69 -8.71
CA PRO A 71 -15.83 -1.33 -8.29
C PRO A 71 -16.31 -0.95 -6.88
N TRP A 72 -17.13 -1.76 -6.20
CA TRP A 72 -17.70 -1.39 -4.90
C TRP A 72 -17.40 -2.46 -3.86
N GLY A 73 -16.80 -2.02 -2.75
CA GLY A 73 -16.42 -2.86 -1.62
C GLY A 73 -17.60 -3.41 -0.82
N TYR A 74 -17.23 -4.13 0.23
CA TYR A 74 -18.05 -4.87 1.19
C TYR A 74 -19.41 -4.22 1.55
N ILE A 75 -20.48 -5.02 1.41
CA ILE A 75 -21.80 -4.78 2.02
C ILE A 75 -21.96 -5.79 3.16
N PRO A 76 -22.17 -5.35 4.42
CA PRO A 76 -22.47 -6.25 5.52
C PRO A 76 -23.69 -7.12 5.19
N ARG A 77 -23.59 -8.45 5.42
CA ARG A 77 -24.60 -9.50 5.15
C ARG A 77 -24.72 -10.01 3.70
N GLN A 78 -23.79 -9.68 2.81
CA GLN A 78 -23.91 -10.07 1.39
C GLN A 78 -22.68 -10.74 0.77
N LEU A 79 -21.72 -11.25 1.55
CA LEU A 79 -20.56 -11.92 0.96
C LEU A 79 -20.12 -13.15 1.76
N HIS A 80 -20.18 -14.32 1.11
CA HIS A 80 -19.87 -15.65 1.66
C HIS A 80 -18.88 -16.38 0.75
N PHE A 81 -17.63 -15.92 0.72
CA PHE A 81 -16.57 -16.64 0.01
C PHE A 81 -15.63 -17.31 0.99
N VAL A 82 -15.30 -18.57 0.73
CA VAL A 82 -14.29 -19.33 1.45
C VAL A 82 -13.05 -19.41 0.58
N ILE A 83 -11.89 -19.04 1.14
CA ILE A 83 -10.60 -19.14 0.46
C ILE A 83 -9.86 -20.31 1.08
N VAL A 84 -9.56 -21.33 0.26
CA VAL A 84 -8.85 -22.54 0.68
C VAL A 84 -7.49 -22.55 0.01
N PRO A 85 -6.37 -22.54 0.76
CA PRO A 85 -5.05 -22.79 0.21
C PRO A 85 -4.99 -24.20 -0.41
N LEU A 86 -4.42 -24.35 -1.60
CA LEU A 86 -4.05 -25.67 -2.07
C LEU A 86 -2.95 -26.20 -1.15
N ASN A 87 -3.26 -27.27 -0.41
CA ASN A 87 -2.21 -28.02 0.27
C ASN A 87 -1.28 -28.56 -0.82
N ASN A 88 -0.02 -28.11 -0.83
CA ASN A 88 1.02 -28.78 -1.57
C ASN A 88 1.11 -30.19 -0.99
N VAL A 89 0.62 -31.18 -1.75
CA VAL A 89 0.86 -32.58 -1.46
C VAL A 89 2.35 -32.78 -1.70
N GLU A 90 3.16 -32.58 -0.66
CA GLU A 90 4.47 -33.19 -0.62
C GLU A 90 4.22 -34.70 -0.49
N ASP A 91 4.70 -35.41 -1.51
CA ASP A 91 4.58 -36.85 -1.70
C ASP A 91 4.94 -37.64 -0.42
N GLU A 92 3.93 -38.15 0.28
CA GLU A 92 4.13 -39.27 1.20
C GLU A 92 4.43 -40.52 0.38
N SER A 93 5.71 -40.81 0.21
CA SER A 93 6.18 -42.16 -0.09
C SER A 93 7.47 -42.47 0.68
N GLY A 94 7.46 -43.56 1.45
CA GLY A 94 8.70 -44.25 1.85
C GLY A 94 8.85 -44.57 3.33
N GLU A 95 8.25 -45.70 3.73
CA GLU A 95 8.84 -46.79 4.54
C GLU A 95 9.73 -46.47 5.76
N LEU A 96 9.22 -46.92 6.91
CA LEU A 96 9.94 -47.13 8.16
C LEU A 96 10.99 -48.25 8.03
N GLY A 97 12.25 -47.94 8.32
CA GLY A 97 13.20 -48.93 8.81
C GLY A 97 14.64 -48.75 8.33
N GLY A 98 15.50 -48.14 9.15
CA GLY A 98 16.94 -48.14 8.86
C GLY A 98 17.76 -47.25 9.78
N SER A 99 18.34 -47.87 10.81
CA SER A 99 19.50 -47.39 11.56
C SER A 99 20.65 -46.99 10.63
N TYR A 100 21.34 -45.86 10.87
CA TYR A 100 22.78 -45.76 11.15
C TYR A 100 23.33 -44.32 10.98
N ASP A 101 24.10 -43.93 11.99
CA ASP A 101 25.38 -43.20 12.05
C ASP A 101 25.75 -41.97 11.19
N LYS A 102 26.58 -41.16 11.85
CA LYS A 102 27.31 -39.96 11.41
C LYS A 102 28.10 -40.16 10.11
N THR A 103 28.07 -39.17 9.21
CA THR A 103 29.31 -38.55 8.68
C THR A 103 29.06 -37.16 8.06
N THR A 104 30.05 -36.30 8.24
CA THR A 104 30.30 -34.99 7.62
C THR A 104 30.27 -34.96 6.09
N SER A 105 29.76 -33.89 5.48
CA SER A 105 30.23 -33.41 4.16
C SER A 105 29.76 -31.99 3.84
N GLU A 106 30.75 -31.12 3.62
CA GLU A 106 30.85 -30.03 2.64
C GLU A 106 29.57 -29.39 2.07
N PHE A 107 29.39 -28.10 2.38
CA PHE A 107 28.50 -27.20 1.64
C PHE A 107 29.34 -26.42 0.62
N SER A 108 29.12 -26.72 -0.65
CA SER A 108 29.59 -25.98 -1.81
C SER A 108 28.63 -24.84 -2.16
N ASP A 109 29.20 -23.80 -2.75
CA ASP A 109 28.54 -22.63 -3.29
C ASP A 109 27.39 -23.00 -4.24
N ARG A 110 26.19 -22.46 -3.96
CA ARG A 110 25.10 -22.37 -4.94
C ARG A 110 24.83 -20.90 -5.22
N GLU A 111 25.11 -20.50 -6.46
CA GLU A 111 24.53 -19.32 -7.09
C GLU A 111 23.00 -19.38 -6.94
N VAL A 112 22.42 -18.32 -6.39
CA VAL A 112 20.98 -18.13 -6.30
C VAL A 112 20.54 -17.42 -7.57
N ASP A 113 19.91 -18.17 -8.47
CA ASP A 113 19.18 -17.62 -9.61
C ASP A 113 18.03 -16.73 -9.10
N VAL A 114 18.10 -15.45 -9.45
CA VAL A 114 17.03 -14.47 -9.20
C VAL A 114 15.98 -14.61 -10.31
N PRO A 115 14.68 -14.76 -10.01
CA PRO A 115 13.65 -14.96 -11.02
C PRO A 115 13.47 -13.70 -11.90
N SER A 116 13.41 -13.92 -13.21
CA SER A 116 13.47 -12.92 -14.29
C SER A 116 12.14 -12.17 -14.57
N SER A 117 11.10 -12.37 -13.76
CA SER A 117 9.78 -11.75 -13.95
C SER A 117 9.68 -10.32 -13.42
N THR A 118 10.54 -9.91 -12.48
CA THR A 118 10.53 -8.57 -11.86
C THR A 118 10.99 -7.45 -12.81
N SER A 119 11.62 -7.79 -13.94
CA SER A 119 12.30 -6.80 -14.78
C SER A 119 11.37 -5.94 -15.64
N ARG A 120 10.22 -6.46 -16.10
CA ARG A 120 9.36 -5.70 -17.03
C ARG A 120 8.53 -4.62 -16.33
N ASP A 121 7.89 -4.93 -15.21
CA ASP A 121 7.01 -3.98 -14.53
C ASP A 121 7.75 -2.79 -13.92
N VAL A 122 8.96 -3.03 -13.41
CA VAL A 122 9.86 -1.97 -12.88
C VAL A 122 10.29 -1.02 -14.00
N VAL A 123 10.66 -1.53 -15.18
CA VAL A 123 11.02 -0.70 -16.34
C VAL A 123 9.84 0.16 -16.80
N PHE A 124 8.62 -0.38 -16.76
CA PHE A 124 7.41 0.40 -17.09
C PHE A 124 7.09 1.48 -16.04
N ALA A 125 7.32 1.22 -14.76
CA ALA A 125 7.12 2.19 -13.69
C ALA A 125 8.10 3.36 -13.84
N PHE A 126 9.40 3.09 -13.95
CA PHE A 126 10.41 4.13 -14.10
C PHE A 126 10.19 5.02 -15.33
N GLY A 127 9.76 4.43 -16.46
CA GLY A 127 9.40 5.19 -17.66
C GLY A 127 8.28 6.23 -17.44
N ARG A 128 7.30 5.92 -16.59
CA ARG A 128 6.24 6.88 -16.22
C ARG A 128 6.79 8.00 -15.35
N PHE A 129 7.56 7.68 -14.32
CA PHE A 129 8.20 8.68 -13.47
C PHE A 129 9.08 9.64 -14.29
N CYS A 130 9.85 9.13 -15.26
CA CYS A 130 10.58 9.95 -16.24
C CYS A 130 9.68 10.88 -17.04
N THR A 131 8.56 10.37 -17.56
CA THR A 131 7.60 11.16 -18.35
C THR A 131 6.99 12.30 -17.51
N VAL A 132 6.52 11.98 -16.30
CA VAL A 132 5.96 12.96 -15.36
C VAL A 132 7.01 14.02 -14.99
N TYR A 133 8.26 13.60 -14.73
CA TYR A 133 9.36 14.53 -14.47
C TYR A 133 9.57 15.51 -15.63
N GLN A 134 9.65 15.02 -16.88
CA GLN A 134 9.83 15.91 -18.04
C GLN A 134 8.68 16.91 -18.19
N LEU A 135 7.43 16.45 -18.03
CA LEU A 135 6.24 17.29 -18.16
C LEU A 135 6.08 18.32 -17.02
N LEU A 136 6.53 18.02 -15.81
CA LEU A 136 6.30 18.89 -14.66
C LEU A 136 7.52 19.71 -14.28
N TRP A 137 8.69 19.08 -14.24
CA TRP A 137 9.91 19.77 -13.87
C TRP A 137 10.38 20.72 -14.96
N LYS A 138 10.39 20.27 -16.22
CA LYS A 138 10.96 21.05 -17.34
C LYS A 138 9.94 21.99 -17.99
N THR A 139 8.72 21.53 -18.26
CA THR A 139 7.74 22.34 -19.01
C THR A 139 6.73 23.07 -18.12
N LYS A 140 6.69 22.80 -16.81
CA LYS A 140 5.80 23.45 -15.84
C LYS A 140 4.33 23.38 -16.25
N ARG A 141 3.93 22.30 -16.92
CA ARG A 141 2.55 22.07 -17.35
C ARG A 141 1.58 22.15 -16.16
N PRO A 142 0.36 22.68 -16.34
CA PRO A 142 -0.68 22.58 -15.31
C PRO A 142 -0.94 21.11 -14.94
N ILE A 143 -1.02 20.81 -13.64
CA ILE A 143 -1.23 19.44 -13.16
C ILE A 143 -2.70 19.04 -13.09
N THR A 144 -3.60 20.02 -13.07
CA THR A 144 -5.02 19.82 -12.84
C THR A 144 -5.81 19.91 -14.13
N MET A 145 -6.79 19.03 -14.25
CA MET A 145 -7.88 19.09 -15.21
C MET A 145 -9.18 19.32 -14.46
N GLN A 146 -10.15 19.97 -15.11
CA GLN A 146 -11.47 20.22 -14.52
C GLN A 146 -12.54 19.60 -15.41
N GLN A 147 -13.46 18.85 -14.80
CA GLN A 147 -14.63 18.29 -15.46
C GLN A 147 -15.87 18.63 -14.62
N GLY A 148 -16.66 19.58 -15.09
CA GLY A 148 -17.75 20.17 -14.30
C GLY A 148 -17.20 20.88 -13.05
N ALA A 149 -17.70 20.48 -11.88
CA ALA A 149 -17.28 21.00 -10.58
C ALA A 149 -16.08 20.27 -9.97
N VAL A 150 -15.59 19.20 -10.63
CA VAL A 150 -14.62 18.28 -10.03
C VAL A 150 -13.24 18.49 -10.64
N ARG A 151 -12.22 18.53 -9.78
CA ARG A 151 -10.81 18.63 -10.17
C ARG A 151 -10.17 17.25 -10.19
N TYR A 152 -9.35 17.01 -11.21
CA TYR A 152 -8.59 15.77 -11.39
C TYR A 152 -7.12 16.09 -11.62
N LEU A 153 -6.24 15.20 -11.17
CA LEU A 153 -4.87 15.16 -11.67
C LEU A 153 -4.92 14.68 -13.12
N ASP A 154 -4.22 15.37 -14.02
CA ASP A 154 -4.09 14.94 -15.41
C ASP A 154 -3.63 13.47 -15.47
N PRO A 155 -4.35 12.58 -16.18
CA PRO A 155 -3.97 11.17 -16.29
C PRO A 155 -2.58 10.92 -16.88
N GLN A 156 -2.01 11.87 -17.63
CA GLN A 156 -0.64 11.79 -18.13
C GLN A 156 0.40 12.09 -17.04
N LEU A 157 -0.03 12.69 -15.94
CA LEU A 157 0.80 13.15 -14.83
C LEU A 157 0.67 12.25 -13.58
N THR A 158 -0.21 11.24 -13.63
CA THR A 158 -0.29 10.24 -12.56
C THR A 158 0.77 9.17 -12.73
N VAL A 159 1.49 8.90 -11.64
CA VAL A 159 2.38 7.74 -11.53
C VAL A 159 1.60 6.43 -11.42
N SER A 160 0.31 6.49 -11.05
CA SER A 160 -0.58 5.33 -10.93
C SER A 160 -1.17 4.89 -12.28
N LYS A 161 -1.24 3.57 -12.52
CA LYS A 161 -1.72 2.98 -13.78
C LYS A 161 -3.23 3.04 -13.98
N THR A 162 -4.03 3.22 -12.92
CA THR A 162 -5.35 2.59 -12.94
C THR A 162 -6.54 3.53 -13.00
N ARG A 163 -6.51 4.77 -12.49
CA ARG A 163 -7.69 5.67 -12.48
C ARG A 163 -7.31 7.16 -12.46
N PRO A 164 -8.18 8.05 -12.98
CA PRO A 164 -8.09 9.48 -12.75
C PRO A 164 -8.05 9.76 -11.25
N VAL A 165 -7.12 10.61 -10.81
CA VAL A 165 -7.03 10.98 -9.39
C VAL A 165 -7.90 12.20 -9.17
N MET A 166 -9.03 12.03 -8.47
CA MET A 166 -9.83 13.18 -8.03
C MET A 166 -9.06 13.95 -6.96
N ILE A 167 -8.96 15.27 -7.14
CA ILE A 167 -8.32 16.17 -6.18
C ILE A 167 -9.39 16.63 -5.20
N ARG A 168 -9.24 16.21 -3.94
CA ARG A 168 -10.10 16.63 -2.82
C ARG A 168 -9.65 18.02 -2.37
N ASP A 169 -10.58 18.83 -1.85
CA ASP A 169 -10.20 20.16 -1.32
C ASP A 169 -9.20 20.04 -0.15
N GLU A 170 -9.34 18.99 0.66
CA GLU A 170 -8.39 18.65 1.72
C GLU A 170 -6.96 18.44 1.20
N TYR A 171 -6.76 18.05 -0.07
CA TYR A 171 -5.41 17.88 -0.63
C TYR A 171 -4.67 19.20 -0.75
N ASP A 172 -5.37 20.30 -1.09
CA ASP A 172 -4.73 21.61 -1.17
C ASP A 172 -4.32 22.09 0.23
N ASP A 173 -5.17 21.86 1.23
CA ASP A 173 -4.89 22.27 2.61
C ASP A 173 -3.73 21.46 3.21
N LEU A 174 -3.72 20.16 2.97
CA LEU A 174 -2.61 19.28 3.35
C LEU A 174 -1.30 19.68 2.66
N TRP A 175 -1.36 20.04 1.38
CA TRP A 175 -0.18 20.53 0.65
C TRP A 175 0.36 21.84 1.20
N LYS A 176 -0.51 22.82 1.50
CA LYS A 176 -0.10 24.09 2.12
C LYS A 176 0.59 23.85 3.46
N GLU A 177 0.09 22.92 4.26
CA GLU A 177 0.68 22.56 5.55
C GLU A 177 2.07 21.94 5.37
N ILE A 178 2.25 21.03 4.40
CA ILE A 178 3.57 20.48 4.03
C ILE A 178 4.54 21.60 3.66
N LEU A 179 4.14 22.54 2.81
CA LEU A 179 5.01 23.65 2.40
C LEU A 179 5.39 24.56 3.57
N SER A 180 4.44 24.86 4.45
CA SER A 180 4.66 25.65 5.67
C SER A 180 5.70 25.00 6.58
N MET A 181 5.56 23.68 6.80
CA MET A 181 6.51 22.91 7.61
C MET A 181 7.87 22.79 6.92
N LEU A 182 7.92 22.47 5.62
CA LEU A 182 9.15 22.35 4.85
C LEU A 182 9.97 23.65 4.88
N ALA A 183 9.33 24.82 4.75
CA ALA A 183 10.00 26.12 4.87
C ALA A 183 10.52 26.40 6.29
N SER A 184 9.86 25.84 7.31
CA SER A 184 10.25 25.98 8.71
C SER A 184 11.43 25.07 9.09
N THR A 185 11.57 23.91 8.45
CA THR A 185 12.68 22.95 8.68
C THR A 185 14.04 23.57 8.37
N SER A 186 14.13 24.47 7.39
CA SER A 186 15.40 25.17 7.06
C SER A 186 15.95 26.06 8.19
N HIS A 187 15.16 26.31 9.24
CA HIS A 187 15.52 27.19 10.37
C HIS A 187 15.86 26.42 11.65
N GLY A 188 16.07 25.09 11.58
CA GLY A 188 16.50 24.26 12.71
C GLY A 188 15.41 23.96 13.74
N ARG A 189 14.15 23.90 13.31
CA ARG A 189 13.03 23.42 14.16
C ARG A 189 12.99 21.90 14.26
N GLU A 190 12.32 21.43 15.32
CA GLU A 190 12.30 20.02 15.79
C GLU A 190 11.36 19.07 15.04
N SER A 191 10.56 19.54 14.06
CA SER A 191 9.60 18.69 13.36
C SER A 191 10.04 18.43 11.91
N ASP A 192 10.47 17.20 11.65
CA ASP A 192 11.05 16.80 10.36
C ASP A 192 10.11 15.91 9.52
N GLY A 193 8.80 15.91 9.83
CA GLY A 193 7.85 15.20 8.98
C GLY A 193 6.38 15.26 9.37
N MET A 194 5.59 14.49 8.63
CA MET A 194 4.15 14.35 8.74
C MET A 194 3.72 12.90 8.47
N VAL A 195 2.80 12.41 9.30
CA VAL A 195 2.12 11.13 9.15
C VAL A 195 0.70 11.39 8.69
N ILE A 196 0.32 10.88 7.53
CA ILE A 196 -1.04 10.93 7.02
C ILE A 196 -1.75 9.64 7.38
N LEU A 197 -2.78 9.75 8.21
CA LEU A 197 -3.62 8.65 8.68
C LEU A 197 -5.00 8.72 8.05
N GLY A 198 -5.71 7.59 8.07
CA GLY A 198 -7.10 7.53 7.64
C GLY A 198 -7.51 6.12 7.23
N GLN A 199 -8.80 5.93 6.97
CA GLN A 199 -9.35 4.62 6.59
C GLN A 199 -8.75 4.11 5.27
N PRO A 200 -8.69 2.78 5.06
CA PRO A 200 -8.35 2.21 3.75
C PRO A 200 -9.24 2.80 2.64
N GLY A 201 -8.65 3.11 1.47
CA GLY A 201 -9.38 3.69 0.34
C GLY A 201 -9.75 5.17 0.45
N ILE A 202 -9.33 5.88 1.50
CA ILE A 202 -9.69 7.30 1.70
C ILE A 202 -8.95 8.31 0.80
N GLY A 203 -7.98 7.83 0.00
CA GLY A 203 -7.21 8.66 -0.92
C GLY A 203 -5.80 9.03 -0.45
N LYS A 204 -5.29 8.44 0.65
CA LYS A 204 -3.91 8.64 1.14
C LYS A 204 -2.82 8.53 0.05
N SER A 205 -2.75 7.38 -0.62
CA SER A 205 -1.80 7.13 -1.72
C SER A 205 -2.03 8.06 -2.92
N LEU A 206 -3.29 8.42 -3.18
CA LEU A 206 -3.67 9.36 -4.23
C LEU A 206 -3.18 10.78 -3.92
N PHE A 207 -3.25 11.19 -2.64
CA PHE A 207 -2.67 12.44 -2.18
C PHE A 207 -1.16 12.46 -2.40
N LEU A 208 -0.43 11.38 -2.10
CA LEU A 208 1.02 11.32 -2.34
C LEU A 208 1.37 11.50 -3.83
N ALA A 209 0.60 10.89 -4.73
CA ALA A 209 0.78 11.10 -6.18
C ALA A 209 0.51 12.56 -6.59
N TYR A 210 -0.51 13.18 -6.02
CA TYR A 210 -0.81 14.61 -6.23
C TYR A 210 0.29 15.53 -5.68
N ALA A 211 0.76 15.27 -4.45
CA ALA A 211 1.85 16.00 -3.81
C ALA A 211 3.17 15.85 -4.59
N TYR A 212 3.45 14.66 -5.12
CA TYR A 212 4.60 14.43 -6.00
C TYR A 212 4.54 15.31 -7.25
N ALA A 213 3.39 15.34 -7.93
CA ALA A 213 3.20 16.17 -9.11
C ALA A 213 3.39 17.66 -8.80
N LEU A 214 2.82 18.16 -7.70
CA LEU A 214 3.02 19.52 -7.24
C LEU A 214 4.48 19.82 -6.92
N ALA A 215 5.18 18.93 -6.21
CA ALA A 215 6.57 19.13 -5.85
C ALA A 215 7.45 19.29 -7.10
N LEU A 216 7.25 18.45 -8.11
CA LEU A 216 7.94 18.58 -9.40
C LEU A 216 7.59 19.88 -10.12
N GLN A 217 6.32 20.28 -10.12
CA GLN A 217 5.87 21.53 -10.70
C GLN A 217 6.54 22.74 -10.01
N HIS A 218 6.68 22.70 -8.68
CA HIS A 218 7.36 23.73 -7.90
C HIS A 218 8.89 23.63 -7.95
N GLY A 219 9.46 22.58 -8.54
CA GLY A 219 10.91 22.37 -8.58
C GLY A 219 11.51 22.00 -7.22
N ILE A 220 10.71 21.38 -6.34
CA ILE A 220 11.14 20.90 -5.03
C ILE A 220 11.78 19.53 -5.22
N PRO A 221 13.07 19.33 -4.85
CA PRO A 221 13.70 18.03 -4.87
C PRO A 221 12.88 17.02 -4.06
N THR A 222 12.52 15.90 -4.68
CA THR A 222 11.54 14.97 -4.11
C THR A 222 12.00 13.53 -4.26
N VAL A 223 11.86 12.76 -3.19
CA VAL A 223 11.97 11.31 -3.19
C VAL A 223 10.58 10.72 -3.09
N PHE A 224 10.18 9.89 -4.03
CA PHE A 224 8.93 9.13 -3.96
C PHE A 224 9.25 7.66 -3.75
N CYS A 225 8.86 7.10 -2.61
CA CYS A 225 9.02 5.69 -2.31
C CYS A 225 7.67 4.99 -2.41
N ASP A 226 7.58 4.02 -3.32
CA ASP A 226 6.38 3.23 -3.52
C ASP A 226 6.31 2.03 -2.55
N ALA A 227 5.27 1.22 -2.71
CA ALA A 227 5.03 0.06 -1.86
C ALA A 227 5.98 -1.12 -2.15
N GLU A 228 6.77 -1.09 -3.23
CA GLU A 228 7.67 -2.16 -3.67
C GLU A 228 9.13 -1.93 -3.23
N ASP A 229 9.34 -1.02 -2.27
CA ASP A 229 10.66 -0.59 -1.80
C ASP A 229 11.54 0.02 -2.92
N CYS A 230 10.93 0.56 -3.96
CA CYS A 230 11.60 1.40 -4.94
C CYS A 230 11.45 2.87 -4.56
N CYS A 231 12.57 3.62 -4.60
CA CYS A 231 12.55 5.06 -4.42
C CYS A 231 13.00 5.78 -5.68
N TYR A 232 12.22 6.76 -6.10
CA TYR A 232 12.52 7.62 -7.24
C TYR A 232 12.95 8.99 -6.72
N VAL A 233 14.20 9.35 -6.98
CA VAL A 233 14.79 10.63 -6.58
C VAL A 233 14.71 11.57 -7.78
N ALA A 234 13.93 12.63 -7.66
CA ALA A 234 13.79 13.69 -8.65
C ALA A 234 14.39 15.00 -8.14
N ASP A 235 15.32 15.57 -8.90
CA ASP A 235 15.97 16.84 -8.60
C ASP A 235 16.31 17.60 -9.90
N GLU A 236 17.17 18.62 -9.79
CA GLU A 236 17.62 19.41 -10.94
C GLU A 236 18.42 18.60 -11.99
N ASP A 237 19.10 17.53 -11.55
CA ASP A 237 19.95 16.67 -12.38
C ASP A 237 19.13 15.62 -13.15
N GLY A 238 17.88 15.42 -12.77
CA GLY A 238 16.97 14.49 -13.43
C GLY A 238 16.20 13.63 -12.45
N ILE A 239 15.86 12.43 -12.90
CA ILE A 239 15.23 11.42 -12.06
C ILE A 239 16.06 10.14 -12.06
N LYS A 240 16.25 9.57 -10.87
CA LYS A 240 17.06 8.38 -10.64
C LYS A 240 16.25 7.38 -9.82
N GLU A 241 16.28 6.13 -10.23
CA GLU A 241 15.78 5.03 -9.42
C GLU A 241 16.88 4.62 -8.44
N VAL A 242 16.54 4.55 -7.16
CA VAL A 242 17.44 4.12 -6.09
C VAL A 242 16.77 3.00 -5.31
N ALA A 243 17.43 1.85 -5.30
CA ALA A 243 16.99 0.73 -4.51
C ALA A 243 17.31 0.95 -3.02
N LEU A 244 16.31 0.75 -2.15
CA LEU A 244 16.41 0.96 -0.70
C LEU A 244 17.39 0.02 0.03
N HIS A 245 17.91 -1.01 -0.64
CA HIS A 245 18.93 -1.88 -0.07
C HIS A 245 20.31 -1.19 0.05
N LYS A 246 20.54 -0.06 -0.63
CA LYS A 246 21.80 0.67 -0.51
C LYS A 246 21.85 1.45 0.81
N PRO A 247 22.95 1.35 1.58
CA PRO A 247 22.98 1.78 2.98
C PRO A 247 22.92 3.29 3.20
N TYR A 248 23.10 4.13 2.17
CA TYR A 248 23.11 5.58 2.31
C TYR A 248 22.49 6.27 1.09
N LEU A 249 21.34 6.91 1.32
CA LEU A 249 20.81 7.98 0.48
C LEU A 249 21.23 9.30 1.12
N SER A 250 22.29 9.92 0.60
CA SER A 250 22.66 11.28 0.99
C SER A 250 21.74 12.25 0.29
N LEU A 251 20.70 12.72 0.97
CA LEU A 251 19.76 13.68 0.41
C LEU A 251 20.28 15.10 0.61
N LYS A 252 20.04 15.97 -0.37
CA LYS A 252 20.28 17.41 -0.23
C LYS A 252 19.33 17.98 0.85
N PRO A 253 19.70 19.09 1.52
CA PRO A 253 18.76 19.81 2.37
C PRO A 253 17.47 20.18 1.63
N ASN A 254 16.36 20.26 2.35
CA ASN A 254 15.04 20.65 1.83
C ASN A 254 14.45 19.68 0.78
N VAL A 255 14.84 18.40 0.83
CA VAL A 255 14.21 17.35 0.03
C VAL A 255 12.89 16.94 0.67
N LEU A 256 11.83 16.82 -0.13
CA LEU A 256 10.56 16.24 0.28
C LEU A 256 10.60 14.73 0.07
N VAL A 257 10.30 13.92 1.09
CA VAL A 257 10.29 12.46 1.00
C VAL A 257 8.87 11.96 1.16
N LEU A 258 8.29 11.41 0.10
CA LEU A 258 6.92 10.89 0.04
C LEU A 258 6.95 9.37 0.13
N ILE A 259 6.30 8.79 1.13
CA ILE A 259 6.34 7.34 1.39
C ILE A 259 4.93 6.76 1.39
N ASP A 260 4.64 5.92 0.38
CA ASP A 260 3.37 5.19 0.24
C ASP A 260 3.49 3.73 0.74
N SER A 261 4.17 3.53 1.86
CA SER A 261 4.44 2.21 2.42
C SER A 261 3.87 2.03 3.82
N ILE A 262 3.51 0.76 4.10
CA ILE A 262 2.99 0.28 5.38
C ILE A 262 3.95 0.63 6.51
N GLU A 263 5.24 0.34 6.34
CA GLU A 263 6.30 0.71 7.26
C GLU A 263 7.30 1.58 6.52
N PRO A 264 7.85 2.64 7.13
CA PRO A 264 9.01 3.28 6.56
C PRO A 264 10.10 2.20 6.42
N PRO A 265 10.82 2.14 5.30
CA PRO A 265 11.87 1.15 5.08
C PRO A 265 12.76 1.00 6.32
N LYS A 266 12.94 -0.23 6.84
CA LYS A 266 13.69 -0.45 8.10
C LYS A 266 15.13 0.09 8.08
N ARG A 267 15.69 0.35 6.90
CA ARG A 267 17.04 0.92 6.69
C ARG A 267 17.06 2.45 6.66
N LEU A 268 15.90 3.04 6.45
CA LEU A 268 15.68 4.45 6.63
C LEU A 268 15.72 4.75 8.16
N SER A 269 15.10 3.92 9.01
CA SER A 269 14.97 4.17 10.46
C SER A 269 16.26 4.35 11.28
N SER A 270 17.39 3.70 10.95
CA SER A 270 18.65 3.90 11.69
C SER A 270 19.37 5.21 11.32
N ASN A 271 19.09 5.74 10.13
CA ASN A 271 19.73 6.95 9.57
C ASN A 271 18.79 8.17 9.56
N TRP A 272 17.56 8.05 10.07
CA TRP A 272 16.58 9.13 10.14
C TRP A 272 16.92 10.25 11.12
N ARG A 273 17.98 10.10 11.92
CA ARG A 273 18.39 11.22 12.79
C ARG A 273 18.75 12.49 12.03
N ASN A 274 19.03 12.42 10.73
CA ASN A 274 19.24 13.60 9.89
C ASN A 274 19.20 13.31 8.38
N PRO A 275 18.06 12.93 7.77
CA PRO A 275 18.00 12.69 6.34
C PRO A 275 18.15 13.98 5.51
N GLY A 276 18.19 15.17 6.14
CA GLY A 276 18.22 16.45 5.43
C GLY A 276 16.91 16.76 4.68
N GLY A 277 15.82 16.05 4.96
CA GLY A 277 14.56 16.17 4.25
C GLY A 277 13.33 16.06 5.13
N PHE A 278 12.21 16.58 4.63
CA PHE A 278 10.90 16.54 5.29
C PHE A 278 10.15 15.29 4.85
N VAL A 279 9.84 14.38 5.78
CA VAL A 279 9.22 13.10 5.47
C VAL A 279 7.71 13.17 5.58
N VAL A 280 6.99 12.77 4.54
CA VAL A 280 5.54 12.58 4.53
C VAL A 280 5.24 11.11 4.27
N GLN A 281 4.75 10.42 5.30
CA GLN A 281 4.32 9.03 5.16
C GLN A 281 2.81 8.96 5.14
N ALA A 282 2.23 8.23 4.20
CA ALA A 282 0.83 7.84 4.27
C ALA A 282 0.70 6.38 4.67
N THR A 283 0.03 6.11 5.80
CA THR A 283 -0.06 4.75 6.35
C THR A 283 -1.40 4.48 7.04
N SER A 284 -1.62 3.24 7.47
CA SER A 284 -2.80 2.88 8.25
C SER A 284 -2.69 3.42 9.68
N PRO A 285 -3.81 3.59 10.42
CA PRO A 285 -3.80 4.04 11.80
C PRO A 285 -3.08 3.13 12.80
N GLN A 286 -2.60 1.96 12.36
CA GLN A 286 -1.92 0.99 13.23
C GLN A 286 -0.61 1.58 13.77
N GLU A 287 -0.56 1.82 15.07
CA GLU A 287 0.51 2.61 15.72
C GLU A 287 1.91 2.05 15.48
N GLY A 288 2.07 0.72 15.43
CA GLY A 288 3.36 0.06 15.20
C GLY A 288 4.03 0.44 13.87
N ARG A 289 3.30 1.04 12.93
CA ARG A 289 3.80 1.43 11.61
C ARG A 289 4.48 2.79 11.57
N TRP A 290 4.12 3.70 12.49
CA TRP A 290 4.52 5.10 12.40
C TRP A 290 4.96 5.73 13.72
N ARG A 291 4.49 5.20 14.86
CA ARG A 291 4.69 5.83 16.17
C ARG A 291 6.16 6.07 16.49
N ASP A 292 7.00 5.07 16.27
CA ASP A 292 8.39 5.12 16.72
C ASP A 292 9.19 6.18 15.97
N TRP A 293 9.06 6.23 14.64
CA TRP A 293 9.75 7.25 13.85
C TRP A 293 9.12 8.63 14.04
N SER A 294 7.79 8.72 14.13
CA SER A 294 7.10 9.99 14.32
C SER A 294 7.55 10.66 15.62
N LYS A 295 7.67 9.87 16.70
CA LYS A 295 8.21 10.34 17.97
C LYS A 295 9.68 10.77 17.85
N GLN A 296 10.49 10.03 17.09
CA GLN A 296 11.91 10.35 16.90
C GLN A 296 12.13 11.63 16.08
N GLN A 297 11.22 11.93 15.15
CA GLN A 297 11.32 13.06 14.20
C GLN A 297 10.43 14.26 14.57
N GLY A 298 9.71 14.19 15.69
CA GLY A 298 8.69 15.21 16.02
C GLY A 298 7.61 15.34 14.94
N ALA A 299 7.30 14.26 14.22
CA ALA A 299 6.44 14.32 13.05
C ALA A 299 4.98 14.61 13.45
N GLN A 300 4.35 15.54 12.75
CA GLN A 300 2.94 15.85 12.95
C GLN A 300 2.05 14.75 12.39
N THR A 301 0.82 14.64 12.88
CA THR A 301 -0.16 13.68 12.36
C THR A 301 -1.30 14.44 11.70
N TRP A 302 -1.61 14.09 10.45
CA TRP A 302 -2.79 14.54 9.73
C TRP A 302 -3.77 13.38 9.58
N LEU A 303 -4.97 13.52 10.13
CA LEU A 303 -6.04 12.53 9.94
C LEU A 303 -6.92 12.95 8.76
N MET A 304 -6.83 12.23 7.64
CA MET A 304 -7.65 12.51 6.48
C MET A 304 -9.14 12.34 6.77
N SER A 305 -9.93 13.31 6.30
CA SER A 305 -11.38 13.29 6.38
C SER A 305 -12.00 12.17 5.53
N THR A 306 -13.17 11.70 5.93
CA THR A 306 -13.93 10.72 5.14
C THR A 306 -14.51 11.34 3.87
N TRP A 307 -14.76 10.51 2.85
CA TRP A 307 -15.43 10.94 1.63
C TRP A 307 -16.81 11.53 1.96
N THR A 308 -17.07 12.72 1.43
CA THR A 308 -18.40 13.34 1.43
C THR A 308 -19.30 12.68 0.40
N ARG A 309 -20.62 12.85 0.55
CA ARG A 309 -21.59 12.27 -0.39
C ARG A 309 -21.42 12.85 -1.79
N GLU A 310 -21.06 14.12 -1.87
CA GLU A 310 -20.85 14.89 -3.09
C GLU A 310 -19.61 14.38 -3.84
N GLU A 311 -18.51 14.11 -3.13
CA GLU A 311 -17.30 13.51 -3.71
C GLU A 311 -17.58 12.09 -4.24
N VAL A 312 -18.32 11.27 -3.48
CA VAL A 312 -18.68 9.90 -3.92
C VAL A 312 -19.56 9.96 -5.16
N SER A 313 -20.58 10.84 -5.18
CA SER A 313 -21.44 11.05 -6.34
C SER A 313 -20.63 11.48 -7.56
N SER A 314 -19.65 12.35 -7.37
CA SER A 314 -18.76 12.85 -8.42
C SER A 314 -17.91 11.73 -9.04
N LEU A 315 -17.35 10.85 -8.20
CA LEU A 315 -16.59 9.68 -8.66
C LEU A 315 -17.47 8.71 -9.47
N GLN A 316 -18.71 8.49 -9.03
CA GLN A 316 -19.65 7.60 -9.74
C GLN A 316 -20.01 8.14 -11.12
N CYS A 317 -20.31 9.44 -11.25
CA CYS A 317 -20.63 10.06 -12.53
C CYS A 317 -19.50 9.89 -13.55
N VAL A 318 -18.24 10.03 -13.12
CA VAL A 318 -17.08 9.85 -14.01
C VAL A 318 -16.85 8.40 -14.40
N ALA A 319 -17.08 7.45 -13.49
CA ALA A 319 -17.00 6.02 -13.82
C ALA A 319 -18.02 5.58 -14.88
N THR A 320 -19.18 6.26 -14.95
CA THR A 320 -20.25 5.98 -15.91
C THR A 320 -20.18 6.81 -17.20
N GLY A 321 -19.26 7.76 -17.30
CA GLY A 321 -19.08 8.59 -18.49
C GLY A 321 -18.46 7.82 -19.66
N PRO A 322 -18.62 8.27 -20.92
CA PRO A 322 -17.94 7.66 -22.06
C PRO A 322 -16.41 7.68 -21.85
N PRO A 323 -15.69 6.61 -22.27
CA PRO A 323 -14.25 6.51 -22.07
C PRO A 323 -13.52 7.69 -22.72
N TYR A 324 -12.51 8.23 -22.01
CA TYR A 324 -11.62 9.29 -22.47
C TYR A 324 -11.20 9.04 -23.94
N ARG A 325 -11.55 9.96 -24.85
CA ARG A 325 -11.07 9.97 -26.24
C ARG A 325 -9.83 10.86 -26.36
#